data_AF-A0A348Z6M6-F1
#
_entry.id   AF-A0A348Z6M6-F1
#
_cell.length_a   1.000
_cell.length_b   1.000
_cell.length_c   1.000
_cell.angle_alpha   90.00
_cell.angle_beta   90.00
_cell.angle_gamma   90.00
#
_symmetry.space_group_name_H-M   'P 1'
#
loop_
_entity.id
_entity.type
_entity.pdbx_description
1 polymer ?
#
loop_
_entity_poly.entity_id
_entity_poly.type
_entity_poly.pdbx_seq_one_letter_code
_entity_poly.pdbx_strand_id
1 'polypeptide(L)'
;MEVKVVLASKENANIIKNIYPLYLHDLSEVYGNVPNEYGIYEDEPIKTLAEQYDVQNDWFQKPNELFPFIIMVDGKPAGFDLVSTGKYAPKGMDYYVYEFFLLRPYRGKDIASIAAKQVFDKFKGKWGLYVAAKAIGTNQRAEKFWRKTISYYTNDSFQEKYDETFDGYKLIFTFNNL
;
A
#
# COMPACT_ATOMS: atom_id res chain seq x y z
N MET A 1 -2.40 15.94 16.83
CA MET A 1 -2.38 14.62 16.17
C MET A 1 -1.02 14.44 15.55
N GLU A 2 -0.24 13.51 16.07
CA GLU A 2 1.08 13.14 15.57
C GLU A 2 0.95 11.94 14.62
N VAL A 3 1.48 12.06 13.40
CA VAL A 3 1.55 10.97 12.42
C VAL A 3 3.02 10.61 12.20
N LYS A 4 3.34 9.32 12.33
CA LYS A 4 4.69 8.79 12.14
C LYS A 4 4.64 7.53 11.26
N VAL A 5 5.63 7.36 10.39
CA VAL A 5 5.86 6.09 9.70
C VAL A 5 7.11 5.40 10.28
N VAL A 6 6.96 4.14 10.67
CA VAL A 6 8.01 3.33 11.29
C VAL A 6 8.30 2.14 10.40
N LEU A 7 9.57 1.93 10.01
CA LEU A 7 9.96 0.72 9.29
C LEU A 7 9.79 -0.48 10.22
N ALA A 8 8.98 -1.45 9.80
CA ALA A 8 8.72 -2.65 10.56
C ALA A 8 9.91 -3.62 10.48
N SER A 9 10.13 -4.33 11.58
CA SER A 9 11.06 -5.44 11.69
C SER A 9 10.29 -6.73 11.94
N LYS A 10 11.00 -7.85 12.07
CA LYS A 10 10.38 -9.13 12.46
C LYS A 10 9.69 -9.05 13.83
N GLU A 11 10.16 -8.19 14.73
CA GLU A 11 9.64 -8.06 16.10
C GLU A 11 8.26 -7.40 16.16
N ASN A 12 7.95 -6.53 15.20
CA ASN A 12 6.67 -5.82 15.14
C ASN A 12 5.86 -6.14 13.88
N ALA A 13 6.28 -7.17 13.12
CA ALA A 13 5.59 -7.64 11.91
C ALA A 13 4.13 -8.01 12.18
N ASN A 14 3.83 -8.49 13.40
CA ASN A 14 2.47 -8.82 13.82
C ASN A 14 1.51 -7.62 13.69
N ILE A 15 1.98 -6.37 13.78
CA ILE A 15 1.11 -5.19 13.65
C ILE A 15 0.51 -5.09 12.24
N ILE A 16 1.33 -5.23 11.20
CA ILE A 16 0.86 -5.21 9.82
C ILE A 16 -0.02 -6.44 9.57
N LYS A 17 0.45 -7.61 9.99
CA LYS A 17 -0.28 -8.87 9.81
C LYS A 17 -1.66 -8.88 10.48
N ASN A 18 -1.81 -8.25 11.65
CA ASN A 18 -3.11 -8.06 12.31
C ASN A 18 -4.08 -7.16 11.51
N ILE A 19 -3.55 -6.19 10.74
CA ILE A 19 -4.33 -5.22 9.96
C ILE A 19 -4.62 -5.74 8.54
N TYR A 20 -3.76 -6.59 7.98
CA TYR A 20 -3.85 -7.09 6.62
C TYR A 20 -5.21 -7.71 6.24
N PRO A 21 -5.86 -8.55 7.08
CA PRO A 21 -7.19 -9.07 6.75
C PRO A 21 -8.24 -7.97 6.59
N LEU A 22 -8.10 -6.86 7.33
CA LEU A 22 -8.99 -5.70 7.23
C LEU A 22 -8.75 -4.91 5.94
N TYR A 23 -7.51 -4.90 5.45
CA TYR A 23 -7.17 -4.34 4.14
C TYR A 23 -7.83 -5.16 3.02
N LEU A 24 -7.67 -6.49 3.03
CA LEU A 24 -8.28 -7.36 2.04
C LEU A 24 -9.81 -7.29 2.08
N HIS A 25 -10.40 -7.26 3.28
CA HIS A 25 -11.82 -7.00 3.44
C HIS A 25 -12.24 -5.66 2.82
N ASP A 26 -11.47 -4.58 2.99
CA ASP A 26 -11.81 -3.28 2.38
C ASP A 26 -11.63 -3.27 0.86
N LEU A 27 -10.66 -4.03 0.34
CA LEU A 27 -10.46 -4.24 -1.10
C LEU A 27 -11.56 -5.11 -1.72
N SER A 28 -12.26 -5.93 -0.95
CA SER A 28 -13.39 -6.72 -1.45
C SER A 28 -14.49 -5.84 -2.04
N GLU A 29 -14.70 -4.62 -1.51
CA GLU A 29 -15.64 -3.63 -2.08
C GLU A 29 -15.21 -3.15 -3.47
N VAL A 30 -13.91 -3.27 -3.81
CA VAL A 30 -13.36 -2.86 -5.10
C VAL A 30 -13.38 -4.02 -6.08
N TYR A 31 -12.89 -5.20 -5.68
CA TYR A 31 -12.68 -6.33 -6.59
C TYR A 31 -13.84 -7.35 -6.58
N GLY A 32 -14.76 -7.26 -5.61
CA GLY A 32 -15.88 -8.19 -5.48
C GLY A 32 -15.52 -9.54 -4.87
N ASN A 33 -14.30 -9.69 -4.34
CA ASN A 33 -13.83 -10.93 -3.75
C ASN A 33 -14.62 -11.28 -2.49
N VAL A 34 -14.88 -12.56 -2.26
CA VAL A 34 -15.48 -13.08 -1.02
C VAL A 34 -14.45 -13.93 -0.29
N PRO A 35 -14.54 -14.09 1.04
CA PRO A 35 -13.64 -15.00 1.73
C PRO A 35 -13.82 -16.44 1.25
N ASN A 36 -12.76 -17.24 1.38
CA ASN A 36 -12.79 -18.68 1.13
C ASN A 36 -13.70 -19.43 2.12
N GLU A 37 -13.82 -20.76 1.99
CA GLU A 37 -14.71 -21.57 2.83
C GLU A 37 -14.42 -21.51 4.34
N TYR A 38 -13.25 -20.98 4.74
CA TYR A 38 -12.83 -20.80 6.13
C TYR A 38 -13.05 -19.37 6.65
N GLY A 39 -13.59 -18.47 5.82
CA GLY A 39 -13.79 -17.06 6.20
C GLY A 39 -12.53 -16.20 6.07
N ILE A 40 -11.50 -16.67 5.36
CA ILE A 40 -10.26 -15.92 5.12
C ILE A 40 -10.33 -15.28 3.73
N TYR A 41 -10.00 -13.99 3.63
CA TYR A 41 -9.87 -13.30 2.34
C TYR A 41 -8.56 -13.69 1.66
N GLU A 42 -8.46 -14.92 1.16
CA GLU A 42 -7.38 -15.38 0.29
C GLU A 42 -7.88 -16.44 -0.70
N ASP A 43 -7.23 -16.49 -1.86
CA ASP A 43 -7.55 -17.45 -2.92
C ASP A 43 -6.93 -18.84 -2.65
N GLU A 44 -5.80 -18.89 -1.96
CA GLU A 44 -5.13 -20.13 -1.56
C GLU A 44 -5.92 -20.87 -0.46
N PRO A 45 -5.75 -22.20 -0.27
CA PRO A 45 -6.48 -23.01 0.71
C PRO A 45 -5.99 -22.76 2.16
N ILE A 46 -6.01 -21.49 2.56
CA ILE A 46 -5.62 -20.94 3.85
C ILE A 46 -6.80 -21.03 4.80
N LYS A 47 -6.62 -21.78 5.87
CA LYS A 47 -7.65 -22.11 6.86
C LYS A 47 -7.63 -21.18 8.07
N THR A 48 -6.49 -20.57 8.33
CA THR A 48 -6.29 -19.73 9.52
C THR A 48 -5.56 -18.44 9.18
N LEU A 49 -5.78 -17.40 10.00
CA LEU A 49 -4.98 -16.18 9.91
C LEU A 49 -3.48 -16.44 10.16
N ALA A 50 -3.13 -17.47 10.94
CA ALA A 50 -1.72 -17.84 11.14
C ALA A 50 -1.07 -18.33 9.84
N GLU A 51 -1.80 -19.07 9.00
CA GLU A 51 -1.33 -19.47 7.68
C GLU A 51 -1.24 -18.25 6.73
N GLN A 52 -2.20 -17.32 6.76
CA GLN A 52 -2.11 -16.06 6.01
C GLN A 52 -0.90 -15.21 6.45
N TYR A 53 -0.52 -15.28 7.73
CA TYR A 53 0.65 -14.57 8.25
C TYR A 53 1.93 -15.05 7.59
N ASP A 54 2.00 -16.33 7.20
CA ASP A 54 3.19 -16.90 6.59
C ASP A 54 3.42 -16.41 5.17
N VAL A 55 2.34 -16.14 4.41
CA VAL A 55 2.40 -15.52 3.08
C VAL A 55 3.10 -14.15 3.13
N GLN A 56 2.87 -13.39 4.20
CA GLN A 56 3.46 -12.07 4.39
C GLN A 56 4.91 -12.08 4.88
N ASN A 57 5.50 -13.24 5.18
CA ASN A 57 6.84 -13.33 5.77
C ASN A 57 7.94 -12.67 4.91
N ASP A 58 7.79 -12.72 3.59
CA ASP A 58 8.75 -12.17 2.63
C ASP A 58 9.07 -10.69 2.89
N TRP A 59 8.05 -9.89 3.23
CA TRP A 59 8.18 -8.46 3.54
C TRP A 59 9.15 -8.17 4.70
N PHE A 60 9.37 -9.14 5.59
CA PHE A 60 10.22 -9.00 6.79
C PHE A 60 11.54 -9.79 6.68
N GLN A 61 11.82 -10.39 5.53
CA GLN A 61 13.01 -11.23 5.31
C GLN A 61 13.98 -10.68 4.26
N LYS A 62 13.58 -9.64 3.51
CA LYS A 62 14.35 -9.06 2.40
C LYS A 62 14.72 -7.60 2.67
N PRO A 63 15.59 -7.35 3.68
CA PRO A 63 16.01 -5.98 4.01
C PRO A 63 16.69 -5.33 2.80
N ASN A 64 16.49 -4.03 2.64
CA ASN A 64 16.97 -3.21 1.50
C ASN A 64 16.25 -3.44 0.17
N GLU A 65 15.34 -4.42 0.06
CA GLU A 65 14.53 -4.67 -1.13
C GLU A 65 13.03 -4.43 -0.87
N LEU A 66 12.56 -4.82 0.31
CA LEU A 66 11.18 -4.67 0.76
C LEU A 66 11.14 -3.85 2.07
N PHE A 67 10.30 -2.82 2.08
CA PHE A 67 10.20 -1.84 3.17
C PHE A 67 8.76 -1.78 3.69
N PRO A 68 8.40 -2.64 4.66
CA PRO A 68 7.09 -2.60 5.29
C PRO A 68 7.05 -1.48 6.34
N PHE A 69 6.27 -0.42 6.11
CA PHE A 69 6.07 0.65 7.07
C PHE A 69 4.76 0.50 7.84
N ILE A 70 4.81 0.76 9.15
CA ILE A 70 3.63 0.94 9.99
C ILE A 70 3.31 2.42 10.07
N ILE A 71 2.06 2.79 9.79
CA ILE A 71 1.55 4.14 9.99
C ILE A 71 1.01 4.25 11.41
N MET A 72 1.59 5.13 12.22
CA MET A 72 1.23 5.37 13.61
C MET A 72 0.55 6.73 13.76
N VAL A 73 -0.51 6.79 14.57
CA VAL A 73 -1.22 8.02 14.92
C VAL A 73 -1.36 8.11 16.43
N ASP A 74 -0.80 9.15 17.04
CA ASP A 74 -0.82 9.37 18.50
C ASP A 74 -0.41 8.10 19.29
N GLY A 75 0.63 7.40 18.80
CA GLY A 75 1.19 6.19 19.41
C GLY A 75 0.46 4.88 19.12
N LYS A 76 -0.60 4.88 18.29
CA LYS A 76 -1.35 3.66 17.92
C LYS A 76 -1.21 3.32 16.43
N PRO A 77 -1.17 2.02 16.06
CA PRO A 77 -1.22 1.62 14.66
C PRO A 77 -2.52 2.07 13.98
N ALA A 78 -2.38 2.72 12.84
CA ALA A 78 -3.46 3.26 12.03
C ALA A 78 -3.55 2.62 10.64
N GLY A 79 -2.47 1.98 10.18
CA GLY A 79 -2.38 1.41 8.85
C GLY A 79 -0.95 0.98 8.51
N PHE A 80 -0.69 0.77 7.24
CA PHE A 80 0.62 0.37 6.73
C PHE A 80 0.86 0.89 5.30
N ASP A 81 2.13 0.89 4.91
CA ASP A 81 2.61 1.21 3.57
C ASP A 81 3.73 0.22 3.19
N LEU A 82 3.51 -0.59 2.17
CA LEU A 82 4.46 -1.60 1.72
C LEU A 82 5.17 -1.06 0.47
N VAL A 83 6.47 -0.79 0.58
CA VAL A 83 7.27 -0.25 -0.52
C VAL A 83 8.31 -1.26 -0.98
N SER A 84 8.44 -1.45 -2.28
CA SER A 84 9.47 -2.30 -2.88
C SER A 84 10.46 -1.49 -3.74
N THR A 85 11.65 -2.06 -3.97
CA THR A 85 12.69 -1.52 -4.86
C THR A 85 13.35 -2.65 -5.66
N GLY A 86 14.24 -2.27 -6.59
CA GLY A 86 15.04 -3.20 -7.37
C GLY A 86 14.18 -4.18 -8.17
N LYS A 87 14.44 -5.48 -8.02
CA LYS A 87 13.72 -6.53 -8.76
C LYS A 87 12.25 -6.70 -8.38
N TYR A 88 11.82 -6.13 -7.25
CA TYR A 88 10.44 -6.18 -6.77
C TYR A 88 9.65 -4.91 -7.12
N ALA A 89 10.28 -3.92 -7.75
CA ALA A 89 9.61 -2.78 -8.34
C ALA A 89 9.35 -3.04 -9.83
N PRO A 90 8.25 -2.51 -10.41
CA PRO A 90 8.04 -2.56 -11.84
C PRO A 90 9.18 -1.89 -12.63
N LYS A 91 9.41 -2.38 -13.85
CA LYS A 91 10.51 -1.91 -14.70
C LYS A 91 10.46 -0.39 -14.89
N GLY A 92 11.61 0.25 -14.67
CA GLY A 92 11.76 1.69 -14.85
C GLY A 92 11.25 2.53 -13.69
N MET A 93 11.05 1.92 -12.52
CA MET A 93 10.81 2.59 -11.24
C MET A 93 11.93 2.18 -10.27
N ASP A 94 12.42 3.12 -9.47
CA ASP A 94 13.38 2.86 -8.40
C ASP A 94 12.64 2.38 -7.14
N TYR A 95 11.48 2.96 -6.87
CA TYR A 95 10.63 2.63 -5.72
C TYR A 95 9.17 2.48 -6.14
N TYR A 96 8.46 1.54 -5.54
CA TYR A 96 7.08 1.24 -5.84
C TYR A 96 6.25 1.09 -4.56
N VAL A 97 5.15 1.83 -4.45
CA VAL A 97 4.15 1.61 -3.40
C VAL A 97 3.34 0.39 -3.81
N TYR A 98 3.62 -0.74 -3.18
CA TYR A 98 2.99 -2.03 -3.47
C TYR A 98 1.58 -2.09 -2.89
N GLU A 99 1.46 -1.75 -1.60
CA GLU A 99 0.17 -1.67 -0.92
C GLU A 99 0.15 -0.52 0.07
N PHE A 100 -0.99 0.13 0.18
CA PHE A 100 -1.17 1.26 1.09
C PHE A 100 -2.55 1.21 1.72
N PHE A 101 -2.61 1.19 3.04
CA PHE A 101 -3.88 1.06 3.75
C PHE A 101 -3.93 1.89 5.03
N LEU A 102 -5.12 2.45 5.27
CA LEU A 102 -5.45 3.12 6.51
C LEU A 102 -6.79 2.60 7.03
N LEU A 103 -6.84 2.24 8.31
CA LEU A 103 -8.06 1.83 9.00
C LEU A 103 -9.11 2.95 8.92
N ARG A 104 -10.39 2.56 8.76
CA ARG A 104 -11.52 3.50 8.53
C ARG A 104 -11.58 4.68 9.52
N PRO A 105 -11.38 4.50 10.85
CA PRO A 105 -11.44 5.60 11.82
C PRO A 105 -10.41 6.73 11.62
N TYR A 106 -9.34 6.48 10.87
CA TYR A 106 -8.27 7.45 10.59
C TYR A 106 -8.42 8.14 9.23
N ARG A 107 -9.42 7.75 8.42
CA ARG A 107 -9.62 8.35 7.09
C ARG A 107 -10.26 9.74 7.19
N GLY A 108 -10.02 10.58 6.18
CA GLY A 108 -10.58 11.93 6.10
C GLY A 108 -9.92 12.96 7.04
N LYS A 109 -8.72 12.65 7.55
CA LYS A 109 -7.96 13.47 8.50
C LYS A 109 -6.54 13.81 7.98
N ASP A 110 -6.32 13.74 6.67
CA ASP A 110 -5.01 13.92 6.00
C ASP A 110 -3.85 13.02 6.47
N ILE A 111 -4.11 12.04 7.34
CA ILE A 111 -3.12 11.09 7.88
C ILE A 111 -2.40 10.34 6.76
N ALA A 112 -3.15 9.83 5.77
CA ALA A 112 -2.60 9.08 4.66
C ALA A 112 -1.62 9.92 3.81
N SER A 113 -1.96 11.18 3.52
CA SER A 113 -1.07 12.07 2.78
C SER A 113 0.19 12.43 3.56
N ILE A 114 0.08 12.63 4.88
CA ILE A 114 1.24 12.88 5.74
C ILE A 114 2.16 11.65 5.77
N ALA A 115 1.59 10.45 5.90
CA ALA A 115 2.34 9.20 5.91
C ALA A 115 3.05 8.95 4.58
N ALA A 116 2.35 9.05 3.44
CA ALA A 116 2.92 8.88 2.11
C ALA A 116 4.08 9.85 1.85
N LYS A 117 3.91 11.13 2.22
CA LYS A 117 5.00 12.12 2.13
C LYS A 117 6.23 11.71 2.94
N GLN A 118 6.05 11.26 4.19
CA GLN A 118 7.17 10.81 5.02
C GLN A 118 7.90 9.61 4.40
N VAL A 119 7.18 8.71 3.73
CA VAL A 119 7.78 7.56 3.02
C VAL A 119 8.51 8.02 1.76
N PHE A 120 7.92 8.90 0.94
CA PHE A 120 8.60 9.46 -0.23
C PHE A 120 9.86 10.23 0.14
N ASP A 121 9.87 10.96 1.26
CA ASP A 121 11.04 11.70 1.73
C ASP A 121 12.19 10.80 2.20
N LYS A 122 11.93 9.52 2.50
CA LYS A 122 12.98 8.55 2.90
C LYS A 122 13.81 8.05 1.72
N PHE A 123 13.26 8.06 0.51
CA PHE A 123 13.94 7.51 -0.66
C PHE A 123 13.85 8.43 -1.87
N LYS A 124 15.02 8.64 -2.50
CA LYS A 124 15.18 9.51 -3.65
C LYS A 124 15.28 8.70 -4.93
N GLY A 125 14.41 8.98 -5.89
CA GLY A 125 14.38 8.29 -7.17
C GLY A 125 13.06 8.44 -7.91
N LYS A 126 12.89 7.60 -8.93
CA LYS A 126 11.67 7.49 -9.70
C LYS A 126 10.68 6.58 -9.00
N TRP A 127 9.57 7.15 -8.55
CA TRP A 127 8.49 6.43 -7.88
C TRP A 127 7.40 6.01 -8.84
N GLY A 128 6.70 4.93 -8.50
CA GLY A 128 5.39 4.65 -9.07
C GLY A 128 4.45 3.91 -8.13
N LEU A 129 3.17 3.91 -8.48
CA LEU A 129 2.14 3.13 -7.81
C LEU A 129 0.97 2.85 -8.76
N TYR A 130 0.30 1.72 -8.56
CA TYR A 130 -0.84 1.31 -9.36
C TYR A 130 -2.13 1.38 -8.54
N VAL A 131 -3.20 1.88 -9.15
CA VAL A 131 -4.53 1.95 -8.56
C VAL A 131 -5.48 1.15 -9.43
N ALA A 132 -6.34 0.35 -8.80
CA ALA A 132 -7.44 -0.34 -9.47
C ALA A 132 -8.24 0.66 -10.31
N ALA A 133 -8.29 0.44 -11.63
CA ALA A 133 -8.97 1.35 -12.53
C ALA A 133 -10.49 1.18 -12.45
N LYS A 134 -11.22 2.27 -12.70
CA LYS A 134 -12.70 2.34 -12.75
C LYS A 134 -13.41 1.18 -13.48
N ALA A 135 -12.79 0.55 -14.48
CA ALA A 135 -13.37 -0.58 -15.20
C ALA A 135 -13.46 -1.89 -14.38
N ILE A 136 -12.64 -2.01 -13.33
CA ILE A 136 -12.53 -3.22 -12.48
C ILE A 136 -13.34 -3.06 -11.18
N GLY A 137 -13.79 -1.84 -10.84
CA GLY A 137 -14.58 -1.55 -9.65
C GLY A 137 -14.32 -0.14 -9.12
N THR A 138 -15.20 0.36 -8.25
CA THR A 138 -15.18 1.75 -7.80
C THR A 138 -14.07 2.06 -6.79
N ASN A 139 -12.80 2.15 -7.20
CA ASN A 139 -11.74 2.74 -6.36
C ASN A 139 -11.47 4.23 -6.67
N GLN A 140 -12.52 4.97 -7.04
CA GLN A 140 -12.44 6.43 -7.28
C GLN A 140 -11.87 7.19 -6.07
N ARG A 141 -12.03 6.64 -4.87
CA ARG A 141 -11.47 7.22 -3.64
C ARG A 141 -9.94 7.17 -3.67
N ALA A 142 -9.33 6.03 -4.00
CA ALA A 142 -7.87 5.92 -4.10
C ALA A 142 -7.34 6.73 -5.28
N GLU A 143 -8.02 6.73 -6.44
CA GLU A 143 -7.61 7.54 -7.59
C GLU A 143 -7.55 9.03 -7.24
N LYS A 144 -8.61 9.57 -6.61
CA LYS A 144 -8.66 10.97 -6.17
C LYS A 144 -7.62 11.27 -5.09
N PHE A 145 -7.44 10.34 -4.15
CA PHE A 145 -6.45 10.46 -3.09
C PHE A 145 -5.04 10.57 -3.68
N TRP A 146 -4.61 9.59 -4.47
CA TRP A 146 -3.25 9.56 -5.01
C TRP A 146 -2.96 10.71 -5.95
N ARG A 147 -3.91 11.08 -6.82
CA ARG A 147 -3.77 12.27 -7.67
C ARG A 147 -3.53 13.52 -6.83
N LYS A 148 -4.33 13.76 -5.78
CA LYS A 148 -4.16 14.91 -4.88
C LYS A 148 -2.82 14.86 -4.13
N THR A 149 -2.47 13.70 -3.57
CA THR A 149 -1.28 13.54 -2.73
C THR A 149 0.00 13.69 -3.53
N ILE A 150 0.09 13.07 -4.71
CA ILE A 150 1.27 13.16 -5.58
C ILE A 150 1.37 14.55 -6.20
N SER A 151 0.26 15.12 -6.69
CA SER A 151 0.21 16.51 -7.18
C SER A 151 0.78 17.48 -6.14
N TYR A 152 0.30 17.41 -4.90
CA TYR A 152 0.80 18.27 -3.83
C TYR A 152 2.28 18.00 -3.48
N TYR A 153 2.71 16.74 -3.43
CA TYR A 153 4.08 16.39 -3.10
C TYR A 153 5.09 16.86 -4.17
N THR A 154 4.70 16.79 -5.43
CA THR A 154 5.57 17.03 -6.60
C THR A 154 5.36 18.40 -7.22
N ASN A 155 4.46 19.22 -6.67
CA ASN A 155 4.03 20.50 -7.26
C ASN A 155 3.55 20.32 -8.72
N ASP A 156 2.63 19.38 -8.91
CA ASP A 156 2.06 18.92 -10.19
C ASP A 156 3.05 18.24 -11.16
N SER A 157 4.29 17.96 -10.73
CA SER A 157 5.31 17.26 -11.52
C SER A 157 5.17 15.72 -11.42
N PHE A 158 4.10 15.18 -11.99
CA PHE A 158 3.88 13.74 -12.10
C PHE A 158 3.19 13.36 -13.40
N GLN A 159 3.18 12.07 -13.71
CA GLN A 159 2.43 11.51 -14.83
C GLN A 159 1.42 10.50 -14.32
N GLU A 160 0.24 10.46 -14.94
CA GLU A 160 -0.72 9.38 -14.78
C GLU A 160 -1.13 8.81 -16.15
N LYS A 161 -1.31 7.49 -16.22
CA LYS A 161 -1.83 6.82 -17.42
C LYS A 161 -2.60 5.56 -17.04
N TYR A 162 -3.56 5.18 -17.87
CA TYR A 162 -4.15 3.84 -17.78
C TYR A 162 -3.37 2.88 -18.69
N ASP A 163 -3.01 1.71 -18.18
CA ASP A 163 -2.26 0.69 -18.94
C ASP A 163 -2.46 -0.70 -18.33
N GLU A 164 -2.09 -1.74 -19.08
CA GLU A 164 -2.00 -3.11 -18.58
C GLU A 164 -0.75 -3.29 -17.72
N THR A 165 -0.92 -3.88 -16.53
CA THR A 165 0.15 -4.22 -15.59
C THR A 165 0.14 -5.74 -15.33
N PHE A 166 1.09 -6.22 -14.51
CA PHE A 166 1.12 -7.63 -14.13
C PHE A 166 -0.11 -8.08 -13.32
N ASP A 167 -0.84 -7.13 -12.73
CA ASP A 167 -2.03 -7.33 -11.90
C ASP A 167 -3.31 -6.74 -12.54
N GLY A 168 -3.31 -6.57 -13.87
CA GLY A 168 -4.46 -6.18 -14.69
C GLY A 168 -4.45 -4.73 -15.18
N TYR A 169 -5.59 -4.22 -15.64
CA TYR A 169 -5.68 -2.84 -16.13
C TYR A 169 -5.74 -1.84 -14.97
N LYS A 170 -4.76 -0.94 -14.86
CA LYS A 170 -4.59 -0.02 -13.72
C LYS A 170 -4.43 1.43 -14.15
N LEU A 171 -4.77 2.35 -13.24
CA LEU A 171 -4.28 3.72 -13.29
C LEU A 171 -2.88 3.75 -12.64
N ILE A 172 -1.88 4.10 -13.43
CA ILE A 172 -0.48 4.15 -13.03
C ILE A 172 -0.11 5.60 -12.75
N PHE A 173 0.44 5.88 -11.59
CA PHE A 173 1.09 7.14 -11.28
C PHE A 173 2.61 6.96 -11.28
N THR A 174 3.34 7.92 -11.84
CA THR A 174 4.81 7.98 -11.75
C THR A 174 5.29 9.39 -11.51
N PHE A 175 6.33 9.55 -10.70
CA PHE A 175 6.97 10.84 -10.45
C PHE A 175 8.45 10.67 -10.10
N ASN A 176 9.19 11.78 -10.07
CA ASN A 176 10.58 11.80 -9.64
C ASN A 176 10.73 12.82 -8.50
N ASN A 177 11.46 12.46 -7.44
CA ASN A 177 11.70 13.32 -6.28
C ASN A 177 13.19 13.59 -5.99
N LEU A 178 14.05 13.38 -7.00
CA LEU A 178 15.45 13.80 -7.04
C LEU A 178 15.59 15.33 -6.94
#